data_AF-A0A1Y3N632-F1
#
_entry.id   AF-A0A1Y3N632-F1
#
_cell.length_a   1.000
_cell.length_b   1.000
_cell.length_c   1.000
_cell.angle_alpha   90.00
_cell.angle_beta   90.00
_cell.angle_gamma   90.00
#
_symmetry.space_group_name_H-M   'P 1'
#
loop_
_entity.id
_entity.type
_entity.pdbx_description
1 polymer ?
#
loop_
_entity_poly.entity_id
_entity_poly.type
_entity_poly.pdbx_seq_one_letter_code
_entity_poly.pdbx_strand_id
1 'polypeptide(L)'
;KSFAKSNKKDNNIYKFDSYSNFVISPEYTGNSSISKRSFTPFELHISAIYFKKPSNWGNDVYVYHYSNDKSMNTYPYQQWPGTKMNQKNGIYFQTFYNQYFMNDDRKVIFTDGKHQIPSSNETGFDLVIDAVYDENGIIGISYDKPKSDSIVDDLRYGNLAKLCYKNNLNSVSNVSTIIAHYQIGNKSWTESPLKSFDSKGYTQYYCLTINLEDSDKLSVAFYNPDLKSNEQWDNNNGENYTFNKYSNFIKY
;
A
#
# COMPACT_ATOMS: atom_id res chain seq x y z
N LYS A 1 -39.01 55.01 -2.07
CA LYS A 1 -39.38 54.47 -0.74
C LYS A 1 -38.76 53.08 -0.61
N SER A 2 -37.95 52.88 0.43
CA SER A 2 -37.49 51.61 1.04
C SER A 2 -36.62 50.67 0.17
N PHE A 3 -35.30 50.54 0.40
CA PHE A 3 -34.58 49.74 1.44
C PHE A 3 -34.99 48.25 1.43
N ALA A 4 -34.13 47.23 1.52
CA ALA A 4 -32.69 46.95 1.48
C ALA A 4 -32.57 45.43 1.80
N LYS A 5 -31.55 44.71 1.31
CA LYS A 5 -30.62 43.89 2.13
C LYS A 5 -29.70 43.00 1.30
N SER A 6 -28.41 43.24 1.57
CA SER A 6 -27.25 42.35 1.43
C SER A 6 -27.55 40.88 1.77
N ASN A 7 -26.90 39.97 1.05
CA ASN A 7 -26.14 38.88 1.67
C ASN A 7 -24.94 38.52 0.78
N LYS A 8 -23.76 39.04 1.16
CA LYS A 8 -22.46 38.45 0.79
C LYS A 8 -22.44 37.00 1.28
N LYS A 9 -22.18 36.05 0.37
CA LYS A 9 -21.64 34.75 0.76
C LYS A 9 -20.15 34.79 0.45
N ASP A 10 -19.35 34.88 1.50
CA ASP A 10 -17.92 34.64 1.47
C ASP A 10 -17.69 33.17 1.10
N ASN A 11 -17.39 32.92 -0.18
CA ASN A 11 -16.84 31.64 -0.60
C ASN A 11 -15.35 31.65 -0.24
N ASN A 12 -15.02 31.16 0.96
CA ASN A 12 -13.65 30.79 1.28
C ASN A 12 -13.18 29.73 0.28
N ILE A 13 -12.38 30.18 -0.70
CA ILE A 13 -11.64 29.28 -1.58
C ILE A 13 -10.49 28.72 -0.75
N TYR A 14 -10.66 27.50 -0.26
CA TYR A 14 -9.54 26.71 0.22
C TYR A 14 -8.68 26.36 -1.00
N LYS A 15 -7.53 27.01 -1.14
CA LYS A 15 -6.47 26.53 -2.04
C LYS A 15 -5.93 25.23 -1.46
N PHE A 16 -6.26 24.11 -2.09
CA PHE A 16 -5.44 22.91 -2.00
C PHE A 16 -4.32 23.07 -3.03
N ASP A 17 -3.12 23.42 -2.57
CA ASP A 17 -1.92 23.27 -3.38
C ASP A 17 -1.58 21.77 -3.39
N SER A 18 -2.23 21.01 -4.27
CA SER A 18 -1.77 19.66 -4.61
C SER A 18 -0.58 19.81 -5.55
N TYR A 19 0.63 19.57 -5.05
CA TYR A 19 1.81 19.36 -5.89
C TYR A 19 1.70 18.01 -6.59
N SER A 20 0.78 17.93 -7.56
CA SER A 20 0.78 16.88 -8.56
C SER A 20 1.72 17.33 -9.67
N ASN A 21 2.95 16.83 -9.67
CA ASN A 21 3.82 16.90 -10.83
C ASN A 21 3.25 15.98 -11.93
N PHE A 22 2.18 16.41 -12.59
CA PHE A 22 1.85 15.90 -13.92
C PHE A 22 2.81 16.56 -14.89
N VAL A 23 3.67 15.76 -15.52
CA VAL A 23 4.44 16.19 -16.69
C VAL A 23 3.42 16.51 -17.78
N ILE A 24 3.19 17.80 -18.04
CA ILE A 24 2.45 18.26 -19.21
C ILE A 24 3.48 18.48 -20.32
N SER A 25 3.46 17.62 -21.33
CA SER A 25 4.18 17.84 -22.60
C SER A 25 3.54 18.99 -23.39
N PRO A 26 4.28 19.68 -24.29
CA PRO A 26 3.96 21.04 -24.72
C PRO A 26 2.69 21.16 -25.56
N GLU A 27 2.12 22.35 -25.48
CA GLU A 27 0.89 22.85 -26.09
C GLU A 27 0.64 22.36 -27.53
N TYR A 28 -0.57 21.83 -27.77
CA TYR A 28 -1.06 21.57 -29.14
C TYR A 28 -2.22 22.51 -29.46
N THR A 29 -2.00 23.34 -30.47
CA THR A 29 -2.97 24.23 -31.09
C THR A 29 -3.96 23.41 -31.94
N GLY A 30 -5.26 23.60 -31.67
CA GLY A 30 -6.39 23.41 -32.58
C GLY A 30 -6.45 22.12 -33.42
N ASN A 31 -7.30 21.17 -33.01
CA ASN A 31 -8.42 20.69 -33.83
C ASN A 31 -9.31 19.73 -33.02
N SER A 32 -10.62 19.91 -33.17
CA SER A 32 -11.68 19.17 -32.47
C SER A 32 -11.60 17.67 -32.75
N SER A 33 -10.97 16.93 -31.84
CA SER A 33 -11.23 15.53 -31.61
C SER A 33 -11.79 15.41 -30.21
N ILE A 34 -12.89 14.70 -30.04
CA ILE A 34 -13.42 14.37 -28.72
C ILE A 34 -12.28 13.64 -28.00
N SER A 35 -11.65 14.34 -27.05
CA SER A 35 -10.79 13.70 -26.08
C SER A 35 -11.66 12.67 -25.39
N LYS A 36 -11.45 11.39 -25.74
CA LYS A 36 -11.74 10.31 -24.82
C LYS A 36 -10.90 10.63 -23.58
N ARG A 37 -11.49 11.35 -22.63
CA ARG A 37 -11.00 11.33 -21.26
C ARG A 37 -11.16 9.88 -20.85
N SER A 38 -10.09 9.11 -20.97
CA SER A 38 -9.99 7.82 -20.28
C SER A 38 -10.11 8.15 -18.80
N PHE A 39 -11.32 8.08 -18.27
CA PHE A 39 -11.48 7.82 -16.85
C PHE A 39 -10.76 6.50 -16.62
N THR A 40 -9.60 6.54 -15.97
CA THR A 40 -8.99 5.34 -15.40
C THR A 40 -9.95 4.87 -14.31
N PRO A 41 -10.69 3.75 -14.50
CA PRO A 41 -11.76 3.37 -13.59
C PRO A 41 -11.22 2.56 -12.41
N PHE A 42 -9.97 2.77 -11.97
CA PHE A 42 -9.42 2.04 -10.83
C PHE A 42 -9.36 2.95 -9.59
N GLU A 43 -9.78 2.40 -8.46
CA GLU A 43 -9.70 3.07 -7.16
C GLU A 43 -8.21 3.22 -6.79
N LEU A 44 -7.76 4.46 -6.55
CA LEU A 44 -6.43 4.68 -5.97
C LEU A 44 -6.45 4.17 -4.53
N HIS A 45 -5.52 3.26 -4.22
CA HIS A 45 -5.39 2.77 -2.86
C HIS A 45 -4.40 3.62 -2.09
N ILE A 46 -4.86 4.10 -0.95
CA ILE A 46 -4.02 4.81 0.01
C ILE A 46 -3.42 3.75 0.93
N SER A 47 -2.10 3.76 1.00
CA SER A 47 -1.31 2.99 1.95
C SER A 47 -0.35 3.90 2.68
N ALA A 48 0.31 3.40 3.72
CA ALA A 48 1.31 4.15 4.43
C ALA A 48 2.49 3.26 4.82
N ILE A 49 3.54 3.89 5.31
CA ILE A 49 4.49 3.26 6.23
C ILE A 49 4.62 4.16 7.45
N TYR A 50 4.97 3.54 8.57
CA TYR A 50 5.08 4.21 9.85
C TYR A 50 6.46 3.96 10.44
N PHE A 51 7.00 4.93 11.16
CA PHE A 51 8.31 4.82 11.77
C PHE A 51 8.32 5.39 13.19
N LYS A 52 8.87 4.60 14.11
CA LYS A 52 9.18 5.00 15.48
C LYS A 52 10.66 5.34 15.55
N LYS A 53 10.97 6.63 15.49
CA LYS A 53 12.36 7.08 15.53
C LYS A 53 13.02 6.76 16.88
N PRO A 54 14.33 6.47 16.89
CA PRO A 54 15.11 6.44 18.11
C PRO A 54 15.05 7.76 18.89
N SER A 55 15.19 7.69 20.22
CA SER A 55 15.09 8.84 21.10
C SER A 55 16.18 9.89 20.85
N ASN A 56 17.35 9.48 20.36
CA ASN A 56 18.50 10.34 20.03
C ASN A 56 18.40 11.05 18.67
N TRP A 57 17.37 10.76 17.86
CA TRP A 57 17.18 11.41 16.57
C TRP A 57 16.51 12.78 16.69
N GLY A 58 16.80 13.66 15.74
CA GLY A 58 16.07 14.90 15.50
C GLY A 58 14.60 14.68 15.14
N ASN A 59 13.82 15.76 15.12
CA ASN A 59 12.40 15.68 14.85
C ASN A 59 12.05 15.73 13.36
N ASP A 60 12.97 16.17 12.51
CA ASP A 60 12.80 16.17 11.06
C ASP A 60 13.26 14.83 10.50
N VAL A 61 12.32 13.90 10.36
CA VAL A 61 12.58 12.57 9.81
C VAL A 61 12.19 12.51 8.35
N TYR A 62 13.01 11.82 7.56
CA TYR A 62 12.84 11.58 6.14
C TYR A 62 12.83 10.08 5.88
N VAL A 63 12.15 9.70 4.80
CA VAL A 63 12.14 8.35 4.28
C VAL A 63 12.62 8.34 2.83
N TYR A 64 13.62 7.52 2.58
CA TYR A 64 14.14 7.23 1.25
C TYR A 64 13.76 5.80 0.90
N HIS A 65 13.09 5.61 -0.23
CA HIS A 65 12.75 4.29 -0.72
C HIS A 65 13.25 4.08 -2.15
N TYR A 66 13.64 2.85 -2.46
CA TYR A 66 14.17 2.48 -3.76
C TYR A 66 13.85 1.02 -4.08
N SER A 67 14.11 0.60 -5.31
CA SER A 67 14.04 -0.78 -5.76
C SER A 67 15.40 -1.23 -6.27
N ASN A 68 15.82 -2.48 -6.02
CA ASN A 68 17.02 -3.00 -6.69
C ASN A 68 16.76 -3.27 -8.17
N ASP A 69 15.52 -3.64 -8.54
CA ASP A 69 15.03 -3.52 -9.91
C ASP A 69 14.89 -2.05 -10.29
N LYS A 70 15.87 -1.56 -11.06
CA LYS A 70 15.95 -0.17 -11.51
C LYS A 70 14.76 0.25 -12.36
N SER A 71 14.08 -0.67 -13.04
CA SER A 71 12.91 -0.35 -13.87
C SER A 71 11.72 0.16 -13.04
N MET A 72 11.71 -0.16 -11.75
CA MET A 72 10.66 0.22 -10.82
C MET A 72 10.91 1.53 -10.09
N ASN A 73 12.12 2.06 -10.21
CA ASN A 73 12.44 3.40 -9.76
C ASN A 73 11.94 4.37 -10.85
N THR A 74 10.75 4.92 -10.64
CA THR A 74 10.11 5.83 -11.59
C THR A 74 10.65 7.26 -11.46
N TYR A 75 10.74 7.97 -12.59
CA TYR A 75 11.11 9.39 -12.61
C TYR A 75 9.98 10.27 -12.04
N PRO A 76 10.29 11.34 -11.27
CA PRO A 76 11.62 11.72 -10.80
C PRO A 76 12.14 10.76 -9.73
N TYR A 77 13.41 10.34 -9.87
CA TYR A 77 14.08 9.53 -8.87
C TYR A 77 14.12 10.27 -7.54
N GLN A 78 13.93 9.55 -6.43
CA GLN A 78 14.16 10.12 -5.12
C GLN A 78 15.63 10.50 -4.98
N GLN A 79 15.88 11.67 -4.43
CA GLN A 79 17.21 12.09 -4.01
C GLN A 79 17.32 11.90 -2.51
N TRP A 80 18.48 11.48 -2.02
CA TRP A 80 18.77 11.50 -0.59
C TRP A 80 18.57 12.91 -0.01
N PRO A 81 17.94 13.11 1.17
CA PRO A 81 17.54 12.11 2.18
C PRO A 81 16.15 11.48 1.96
N GLY A 82 15.53 11.70 0.80
CA GLY A 82 14.20 11.25 0.48
C GLY A 82 13.13 12.28 0.86
N THR A 83 11.94 11.77 1.20
CA THR A 83 10.76 12.60 1.49
C THR A 83 10.63 12.84 2.98
N LYS A 84 10.41 14.09 3.40
CA LYS A 84 10.13 14.41 4.80
C LYS A 84 8.82 13.74 5.24
N MET A 85 8.86 12.99 6.33
CA MET A 85 7.69 12.30 6.87
C MET A 85 6.79 13.27 7.64
N ASN A 86 5.49 13.02 7.60
CA ASN A 86 4.54 13.65 8.49
C ASN A 86 4.69 13.06 9.91
N GLN A 87 4.25 13.80 10.93
CA GLN A 87 4.34 13.36 12.32
C GLN A 87 3.03 13.62 13.05
N LYS A 88 2.60 12.64 13.85
CA LYS A 88 1.46 12.75 14.76
C LYS A 88 1.68 11.86 15.97
N ASN A 89 1.49 12.40 17.18
CA ASN A 89 1.64 11.65 18.45
C ASN A 89 2.95 10.86 18.57
N GLY A 90 4.06 11.41 18.06
CA GLY A 90 5.38 10.76 18.11
C GLY A 90 5.62 9.69 17.04
N ILE A 91 4.63 9.38 16.21
CA ILE A 91 4.74 8.46 15.08
C ILE A 91 4.98 9.24 13.79
N TYR A 92 5.99 8.83 13.04
CA TYR A 92 6.28 9.36 11.71
C TYR A 92 5.61 8.50 10.66
N PHE A 93 5.08 9.12 9.60
CA PHE A 93 4.42 8.38 8.53
C PHE A 93 4.58 9.05 7.17
N GLN A 94 4.55 8.21 6.14
CA GLN A 94 4.45 8.63 4.74
C GLN A 94 3.30 7.86 4.10
N THR A 95 2.37 8.58 3.48
CA THR A 95 1.29 7.97 2.69
C THR A 95 1.73 7.79 1.25
N PHE A 96 1.32 6.67 0.65
CA PHE A 96 1.53 6.34 -0.74
C PHE A 96 0.19 6.16 -1.44
N TYR A 97 0.13 6.62 -2.69
CA TYR A 97 -1.03 6.44 -3.56
C TYR A 97 -0.66 5.41 -4.61
N ASN A 98 -1.16 4.20 -4.41
CA ASN A 98 -0.69 3.01 -5.11
C ASN A 98 -1.78 2.51 -6.06
N GLN A 99 -1.41 2.25 -7.31
CA GLN A 99 -2.28 1.56 -8.27
C GLN A 99 -2.14 0.03 -8.16
N TYR A 100 -0.97 -0.44 -7.68
CA TYR A 100 -0.61 -1.85 -7.56
C TYR A 100 0.12 -2.08 -6.24
N PHE A 101 0.13 -3.33 -5.79
CA PHE A 101 0.93 -3.73 -4.65
C PHE A 101 2.43 -3.63 -4.96
N MET A 102 3.20 -3.14 -3.98
CA MET A 102 4.66 -3.06 -4.02
C MET A 102 5.21 -4.49 -4.00
N ASN A 103 6.01 -4.86 -5.01
CA ASN A 103 6.68 -6.16 -5.06
C ASN A 103 7.90 -6.22 -4.11
N ASP A 104 8.44 -7.43 -3.95
CA ASP A 104 9.38 -7.80 -2.88
C ASP A 104 10.79 -7.21 -2.98
N ASP A 105 11.11 -6.49 -4.06
CA ASP A 105 12.46 -5.94 -4.28
C ASP A 105 12.60 -4.45 -3.90
N ARG A 106 11.59 -3.91 -3.22
CA ARG A 106 11.63 -2.53 -2.72
C ARG A 106 12.20 -2.46 -1.32
N LYS A 107 13.00 -1.42 -1.10
CA LYS A 107 13.72 -1.14 0.13
C LYS A 107 13.41 0.25 0.66
N VAL A 108 13.61 0.43 1.96
CA VAL A 108 13.39 1.69 2.67
C VAL A 108 14.51 1.98 3.67
N ILE A 109 14.88 3.25 3.76
CA ILE A 109 15.84 3.80 4.72
C ILE A 109 15.19 5.02 5.37
N PHE A 110 15.35 5.14 6.68
CA PHE A 110 14.90 6.30 7.45
C PHE A 110 16.12 7.12 7.87
N THR A 111 15.97 8.45 7.96
CA THR A 111 17.05 9.34 8.41
C THR A 111 16.48 10.61 9.04
N ASP A 112 17.18 11.21 10.01
CA ASP A 112 16.91 12.57 10.49
C ASP A 112 17.84 13.63 9.86
N GLY A 113 18.60 13.25 8.83
CA GLY A 113 19.65 14.05 8.20
C GLY A 113 21.03 13.97 8.87
N LYS A 114 21.13 13.43 10.09
CA LYS A 114 22.40 13.21 10.82
C LYS A 114 22.67 11.74 11.10
N HIS A 115 21.62 11.01 11.45
CA HIS A 115 21.56 9.58 11.70
C HIS A 115 20.71 8.93 10.61
N GLN A 116 20.97 7.66 10.33
CA GLN A 116 20.14 6.85 9.44
C GLN A 116 20.05 5.43 9.96
N ILE A 117 18.94 4.77 9.61
CA ILE A 117 18.76 3.34 9.77
C ILE A 117 18.10 2.76 8.50
N PRO A 118 18.60 1.63 7.97
CA PRO A 118 19.87 0.97 8.32
C PRO A 118 21.09 1.90 8.19
N SER A 119 22.24 1.51 8.74
CA SER A 119 23.45 2.35 8.78
C SER A 119 23.97 2.65 7.37
N SER A 120 24.83 3.65 7.26
CA SER A 120 25.42 4.01 5.96
C SER A 120 26.09 2.80 5.29
N ASN A 121 25.78 2.58 4.01
CA ASN A 121 26.21 1.44 3.19
C ASN A 121 25.56 0.09 3.53
N GLU A 122 24.64 0.04 4.49
CA GLU A 122 23.78 -1.12 4.69
C GLU A 122 22.61 -1.10 3.69
N THR A 123 22.12 -2.29 3.36
CA THR A 123 20.92 -2.41 2.54
C THR A 123 19.71 -1.94 3.35
N GLY A 124 18.80 -1.18 2.73
CA GLY A 124 17.55 -0.76 3.38
C GLY A 124 16.69 -1.94 3.83
N PHE A 125 15.77 -1.68 4.76
CA PHE A 125 14.76 -2.68 5.14
C PHE A 125 13.82 -2.98 3.99
N ASP A 126 13.18 -4.14 3.98
CA ASP A 126 12.12 -4.45 3.02
C ASP A 126 10.97 -3.44 3.17
N LEU A 127 10.53 -2.86 2.04
CA LEU A 127 9.40 -1.94 2.01
C LEU A 127 8.09 -2.74 1.98
N VAL A 128 7.36 -2.72 3.10
CA VAL A 128 6.15 -3.51 3.31
C VAL A 128 4.96 -2.57 3.57
N ILE A 129 3.81 -2.91 3.01
CA ILE A 129 2.66 -1.99 2.95
C ILE A 129 1.99 -1.90 4.32
N ASP A 130 1.83 -0.67 4.80
CA ASP A 130 1.36 -0.32 6.13
C ASP A 130 2.21 -0.93 7.26
N ALA A 131 3.47 -1.25 6.96
CA ALA A 131 4.41 -1.70 7.98
C ALA A 131 4.78 -0.56 8.94
N VAL A 132 5.01 -0.96 10.18
CA VAL A 132 5.50 -0.12 11.27
C VAL A 132 6.94 -0.53 11.53
N TYR A 133 7.84 0.43 11.44
CA TYR A 133 9.27 0.25 11.59
C TYR A 133 9.79 0.88 12.88
N ASP A 134 10.88 0.33 13.40
CA ASP A 134 11.78 0.98 14.36
C ASP A 134 13.25 0.81 13.93
N GLU A 135 14.20 1.02 14.85
CA GLU A 135 15.63 0.86 14.59
C GLU A 135 16.07 -0.55 14.18
N ASN A 136 15.26 -1.57 14.46
CA ASN A 136 15.54 -2.97 14.15
C ASN A 136 14.79 -3.48 12.91
N GLY A 137 14.03 -2.61 12.23
CA GLY A 137 13.25 -2.96 11.04
C GLY A 137 11.75 -3.06 11.36
N ILE A 138 11.06 -4.02 10.76
CA ILE A 138 9.59 -4.12 10.88
C ILE A 138 9.21 -4.73 12.24
N ILE A 139 8.37 -4.03 12.98
CA ILE A 139 7.80 -4.45 14.26
C ILE A 139 6.31 -4.76 14.19
N GLY A 140 5.69 -4.57 13.02
CA GLY A 140 4.29 -4.85 12.82
C GLY A 140 3.74 -4.38 11.49
N ILE A 141 2.50 -4.76 11.21
CA ILE A 141 1.68 -4.17 10.15
C ILE A 141 0.47 -3.51 10.81
N SER A 142 0.11 -2.31 10.33
CA SER A 142 -1.05 -1.56 10.80
C SER A 142 -2.35 -2.32 10.52
N TYR A 143 -3.23 -2.36 11.53
CA TYR A 143 -4.62 -2.81 11.38
C TYR A 143 -5.46 -1.78 10.63
N ASP A 144 -5.09 -0.51 10.76
CA ASP A 144 -5.87 0.62 10.29
C ASP A 144 -5.37 1.03 8.89
N LYS A 145 -6.31 1.12 7.94
CA LYS A 145 -6.02 1.75 6.65
C LYS A 145 -5.82 3.25 6.88
N PRO A 146 -4.77 3.86 6.32
CA PRO A 146 -4.61 5.30 6.38
C PRO A 146 -5.79 5.97 5.66
N LYS A 147 -6.64 6.69 6.41
CA LYS A 147 -7.67 7.55 5.83
C LYS A 147 -7.03 8.89 5.47
N SER A 148 -6.17 8.94 4.45
CA SER A 148 -5.47 10.18 4.06
C SER A 148 -4.86 10.85 5.32
N ASP A 149 -5.06 12.16 5.52
CA ASP A 149 -4.49 12.97 6.60
C ASP A 149 -5.07 12.65 7.99
N SER A 150 -6.08 11.79 8.09
CA SER A 150 -6.72 11.35 9.33
C SER A 150 -6.17 10.00 9.78
N ILE A 151 -4.92 9.97 10.21
CA ILE A 151 -4.40 8.82 10.97
C ILE A 151 -5.05 8.81 12.35
N VAL A 152 -5.53 7.63 12.74
CA VAL A 152 -6.09 7.31 14.05
C VAL A 152 -5.10 7.75 15.13
N ASP A 153 -5.56 8.46 16.16
CA ASP A 153 -4.66 9.02 17.19
C ASP A 153 -3.81 7.93 17.89
N ASP A 154 -4.27 6.68 17.84
CA ASP A 154 -3.60 5.48 18.32
C ASP A 154 -3.30 4.51 17.16
N LEU A 155 -2.06 4.49 16.68
CA LEU A 155 -1.61 3.52 15.68
C LEU A 155 -1.64 2.11 16.28
N ARG A 156 -2.55 1.26 15.80
CA ARG A 156 -2.61 -0.15 16.16
C ARG A 156 -1.91 -0.99 15.11
N TYR A 157 -0.99 -1.83 15.54
CA TYR A 157 -0.28 -2.77 14.67
C TYR A 157 -0.06 -4.10 15.39
N GLY A 158 0.22 -5.14 14.61
CA GLY A 158 0.49 -6.47 15.14
C GLY A 158 1.24 -7.35 14.16
N ASN A 159 1.42 -8.60 14.54
CA ASN A 159 1.99 -9.64 13.69
C ASN A 159 0.97 -10.11 12.66
N LEU A 160 0.88 -9.39 11.54
CA LEU A 160 -0.08 -9.67 10.48
C LEU A 160 0.61 -10.14 9.21
N ALA A 161 -0.13 -10.91 8.41
CA ALA A 161 0.15 -11.15 7.01
C ALA A 161 -0.93 -10.52 6.14
N LYS A 162 -0.52 -9.82 5.08
CA LYS A 162 -1.41 -9.32 4.03
C LYS A 162 -1.27 -10.19 2.81
N LEU A 163 -2.31 -10.96 2.57
CA LEU A 163 -2.43 -11.86 1.45
C LEU A 163 -3.20 -11.15 0.35
N CYS A 164 -2.64 -11.08 -0.86
CA CYS A 164 -3.33 -10.61 -2.04
C CYS A 164 -3.11 -11.57 -3.20
N TYR A 165 -4.20 -11.95 -3.85
CA TYR A 165 -4.24 -12.93 -4.92
C TYR A 165 -4.89 -12.31 -6.15
N LYS A 166 -4.18 -12.37 -7.27
CA LYS A 166 -4.72 -11.96 -8.57
C LYS A 166 -5.47 -13.12 -9.19
N ASN A 167 -6.75 -12.92 -9.44
CA ASN A 167 -7.53 -13.84 -10.25
C ASN A 167 -7.14 -13.69 -11.72
N ASN A 168 -6.84 -14.80 -12.39
CA ASN A 168 -6.47 -14.83 -13.81
C ASN A 168 -7.63 -15.25 -14.73
N LEU A 169 -8.87 -14.99 -14.32
CA LEU A 169 -10.04 -15.22 -15.16
C LEU A 169 -10.14 -14.13 -16.23
N ASN A 170 -9.97 -14.52 -17.50
CA ASN A 170 -10.14 -13.64 -18.66
C ASN A 170 -11.58 -13.16 -18.90
N SER A 171 -12.42 -13.02 -17.87
CA SER A 171 -13.83 -12.65 -17.98
C SER A 171 -14.16 -11.54 -16.99
N VAL A 172 -14.07 -10.31 -17.52
CA VAL A 172 -14.17 -9.01 -16.85
C VAL A 172 -15.57 -8.68 -16.28
N SER A 173 -16.49 -9.65 -16.21
CA SER A 173 -17.90 -9.37 -15.93
C SER A 173 -18.34 -9.67 -14.50
N ASN A 174 -17.65 -10.53 -13.74
CA ASN A 174 -18.10 -10.97 -12.42
C ASN A 174 -16.97 -10.96 -11.37
N VAL A 175 -17.32 -10.57 -10.14
CA VAL A 175 -16.48 -10.78 -8.95
C VAL A 175 -16.45 -12.28 -8.66
N SER A 176 -15.26 -12.85 -8.46
CA SER A 176 -15.09 -14.26 -8.10
C SER A 176 -14.99 -14.46 -6.60
N THR A 177 -15.33 -15.66 -6.16
CA THR A 177 -15.05 -16.11 -4.80
C THR A 177 -13.65 -16.70 -4.76
N ILE A 178 -12.77 -16.14 -3.92
CA ILE A 178 -11.43 -16.70 -3.69
C ILE A 178 -11.30 -16.98 -2.20
N ILE A 179 -10.90 -18.19 -1.86
CA ILE A 179 -10.74 -18.67 -0.49
C ILE A 179 -9.26 -18.94 -0.26
N ALA A 180 -8.71 -18.38 0.82
CA ALA A 180 -7.44 -18.85 1.36
C ALA A 180 -7.74 -20.07 2.23
N HIS A 181 -7.17 -21.21 1.87
CA HIS A 181 -7.03 -22.37 2.74
C HIS A 181 -5.63 -22.31 3.34
N TYR A 182 -5.50 -22.04 4.63
CA TYR A 182 -4.21 -21.68 5.24
C TYR A 182 -3.99 -22.29 6.63
N GLN A 183 -2.72 -22.32 7.02
CA GLN A 183 -2.23 -22.80 8.31
C GLN A 183 -1.26 -21.78 8.91
N ILE A 184 -1.48 -21.38 10.16
CA ILE A 184 -0.58 -20.47 10.89
C ILE A 184 0.45 -21.32 11.64
N GLY A 185 1.72 -21.22 11.27
CA GLY A 185 2.78 -22.08 11.79
C GLY A 185 2.43 -23.55 11.56
N ASN A 186 2.37 -24.33 12.65
CA ASN A 186 2.02 -25.75 12.61
C ASN A 186 0.60 -26.04 13.16
N LYS A 187 -0.28 -25.03 13.23
CA LYS A 187 -1.66 -25.17 13.77
C LYS A 187 -2.58 -25.95 12.81
N SER A 188 -3.88 -26.06 13.06
CA SER A 188 -4.79 -26.67 12.08
C SER A 188 -5.00 -25.78 10.86
N TRP A 189 -5.28 -26.40 9.70
CA TRP A 189 -5.73 -25.69 8.51
C TRP A 189 -7.11 -25.08 8.74
N THR A 190 -7.33 -23.89 8.18
CA THR A 190 -8.58 -23.14 8.23
C THR A 190 -8.80 -22.42 6.91
N GLU A 191 -10.02 -21.90 6.71
CA GLU A 191 -10.41 -21.22 5.49
C GLU A 191 -10.96 -19.82 5.76
N SER A 192 -10.70 -18.89 4.85
CA SER A 192 -11.34 -17.58 4.85
C SER A 192 -11.45 -17.01 3.44
N PRO A 193 -12.60 -16.41 3.08
CA PRO A 193 -12.75 -15.75 1.80
C PRO A 193 -11.91 -14.47 1.77
N LEU A 194 -11.25 -14.23 0.64
CA LEU A 194 -10.61 -12.96 0.31
C LEU A 194 -11.69 -11.97 -0.15
N LYS A 195 -11.43 -10.69 0.07
CA LYS A 195 -12.31 -9.60 -0.36
C LYS A 195 -11.71 -8.94 -1.60
N SER A 196 -12.56 -8.61 -2.58
CA SER A 196 -12.11 -7.86 -3.75
C SER A 196 -11.44 -6.55 -3.31
N PHE A 197 -10.31 -6.25 -3.95
CA PHE A 197 -9.48 -5.11 -3.59
C PHE A 197 -10.17 -3.78 -3.91
N ASP A 198 -10.83 -3.71 -5.06
CA ASP A 198 -11.61 -2.55 -5.51
C ASP A 198 -13.11 -2.85 -5.54
N SER A 199 -13.95 -1.82 -5.41
CA SER A 199 -15.41 -2.00 -5.33
C SER A 199 -16.07 -2.61 -6.58
N LYS A 200 -15.36 -2.65 -7.70
CA LYS A 200 -15.86 -3.12 -9.00
C LYS A 200 -15.19 -4.41 -9.49
N GLY A 201 -14.20 -4.92 -8.77
CA GLY A 201 -13.40 -6.08 -9.14
C GLY A 201 -12.52 -5.89 -10.39
N TYR A 202 -12.30 -4.66 -10.84
CA TYR A 202 -11.54 -4.37 -12.07
C TYR A 202 -10.07 -4.76 -11.96
N THR A 203 -9.50 -4.66 -10.76
CA THR A 203 -8.09 -5.02 -10.53
C THR A 203 -7.90 -6.53 -10.53
N GLN A 204 -8.97 -7.28 -10.29
CA GLN A 204 -8.98 -8.74 -10.08
C GLN A 204 -8.09 -9.19 -8.91
N TYR A 205 -7.61 -8.27 -8.08
CA TYR A 205 -6.96 -8.62 -6.83
C TYR A 205 -8.00 -8.82 -5.75
N TYR A 206 -7.76 -9.84 -4.93
CA TYR A 206 -8.54 -10.16 -3.75
C TYR A 206 -7.58 -10.26 -2.58
N CYS A 207 -7.93 -9.69 -1.43
CA CYS A 207 -7.03 -9.64 -0.29
C CYS A 207 -7.67 -10.09 1.02
N LEU A 208 -6.82 -10.56 1.92
CA LEU A 208 -7.13 -10.96 3.29
C LEU A 208 -6.01 -10.51 4.22
N THR A 209 -6.37 -10.06 5.42
CA THR A 209 -5.41 -9.79 6.49
C THR A 209 -5.59 -10.85 7.57
N ILE A 210 -4.50 -11.53 7.92
CA ILE A 210 -4.48 -12.64 8.87
C ILE A 210 -3.61 -12.23 10.06
N ASN A 211 -4.10 -12.41 11.29
CA ASN A 211 -3.26 -12.29 12.48
C ASN A 211 -2.48 -13.60 12.66
N LEU A 212 -1.16 -13.52 12.64
CA LEU A 212 -0.26 -14.66 12.78
C LEU A 212 0.01 -15.02 14.25
N GLU A 213 -0.53 -14.25 15.20
CA GLU A 213 -0.24 -14.36 16.63
C GLU A 213 1.27 -14.25 16.89
N ASP A 214 1.89 -15.29 17.44
CA ASP A 214 3.32 -15.41 17.69
C ASP A 214 4.08 -16.15 16.57
N SER A 215 3.37 -16.63 15.54
CA SER A 215 3.98 -17.38 14.44
C SER A 215 4.75 -16.47 13.48
N ASP A 216 5.91 -16.95 13.05
CA ASP A 216 6.69 -16.33 11.99
C ASP A 216 6.29 -16.82 10.60
N LYS A 217 5.41 -17.82 10.50
CA LYS A 217 5.08 -18.51 9.24
C LYS A 217 3.59 -18.65 8.99
N LEU A 218 3.22 -18.52 7.72
CA LEU A 218 1.90 -18.81 7.17
C LEU A 218 2.07 -19.69 5.93
N SER A 219 1.37 -20.82 5.87
CA SER A 219 1.26 -21.63 4.65
C SER A 219 -0.15 -21.50 4.08
N VAL A 220 -0.30 -21.37 2.76
CA VAL A 220 -1.60 -21.16 2.11
C VAL A 220 -1.68 -21.83 0.74
N ALA A 221 -2.87 -22.31 0.42
CA ALA A 221 -3.34 -22.57 -0.94
C ALA A 221 -4.58 -21.72 -1.21
N PHE A 222 -4.80 -21.41 -2.49
CA PHE A 222 -5.99 -20.67 -2.90
C PHE A 222 -6.97 -21.60 -3.58
N TYR A 223 -8.24 -21.45 -3.21
CA TYR A 223 -9.35 -22.16 -3.79
C TYR A 223 -10.32 -21.18 -4.44
N ASN A 224 -10.65 -21.41 -5.70
CA ASN A 224 -11.66 -20.64 -6.44
C ASN A 224 -12.74 -21.61 -6.96
N PRO A 225 -13.92 -21.67 -6.32
CA PRO A 225 -15.00 -22.56 -6.74
C PRO A 225 -15.61 -22.19 -8.09
N ASP A 226 -15.40 -20.97 -8.59
CA ASP A 226 -15.94 -20.49 -9.87
C ASP A 226 -15.16 -21.06 -11.08
N LEU A 227 -14.01 -21.71 -10.83
CA LEU A 227 -13.19 -22.35 -11.86
C LEU A 227 -13.65 -23.80 -12.13
N LYS A 228 -13.21 -24.35 -13.27
CA LYS A 228 -13.38 -25.77 -13.58
C LYS A 228 -12.64 -26.62 -12.55
N SER A 229 -13.16 -27.81 -12.24
CA SER A 229 -12.69 -28.66 -11.13
C SER A 229 -11.18 -28.89 -11.07
N ASN A 230 -10.49 -28.98 -12.22
CA ASN A 230 -9.05 -29.17 -12.32
C ASN A 230 -8.22 -27.88 -12.15
N GLU A 231 -8.86 -26.72 -12.08
CA GLU A 231 -8.26 -25.39 -11.99
C GLU A 231 -8.62 -24.69 -10.67
N GLN A 232 -9.50 -25.29 -9.85
CA GLN A 232 -10.01 -24.65 -8.63
C GLN A 232 -8.93 -24.43 -7.56
N TRP A 233 -7.84 -25.18 -7.59
CA TRP A 233 -6.76 -25.08 -6.61
C TRP A 233 -5.50 -24.46 -7.22
N ASP A 234 -5.04 -23.39 -6.60
CA ASP A 234 -3.68 -22.88 -6.77
C ASP A 234 -2.90 -23.15 -5.47
N ASN A 235 -2.24 -24.30 -5.45
CA ASN A 235 -1.49 -24.82 -4.30
C ASN A 235 0.00 -25.01 -4.64
N ASN A 236 0.54 -24.23 -5.59
CA ASN A 236 1.95 -24.30 -5.97
C ASN A 236 2.41 -25.74 -6.30
N ASN A 237 1.66 -26.45 -7.14
CA ASN A 237 1.92 -27.85 -7.51
C ASN A 237 1.99 -28.82 -6.32
N GLY A 238 1.20 -28.56 -5.27
CA GLY A 238 1.11 -29.39 -4.06
C GLY A 238 2.02 -28.95 -2.91
N GLU A 239 2.95 -28.02 -3.13
CA GLU A 239 3.86 -27.52 -2.09
C GLU A 239 3.22 -26.44 -1.20
N ASN A 240 2.10 -25.88 -1.62
CA ASN A 240 1.51 -24.66 -1.08
C ASN A 240 2.48 -23.45 -1.16
N TYR A 241 1.96 -22.28 -0.85
CA TYR A 241 2.78 -21.08 -0.68
C TYR A 241 3.12 -20.91 0.80
N THR A 242 4.33 -20.44 1.10
CA THR A 242 4.75 -20.16 2.47
C THR A 242 5.30 -18.75 2.57
N PHE A 243 4.86 -18.01 3.59
CA PHE A 243 5.28 -16.64 3.85
C PHE A 243 5.80 -16.49 5.26
N ASN A 244 6.73 -15.57 5.41
CA ASN A 244 7.19 -15.12 6.71
C ASN A 244 6.33 -13.95 7.20
N LYS A 245 6.30 -13.72 8.51
CA LYS A 245 5.72 -12.50 9.08
C LYS A 245 6.28 -11.25 8.41
N TYR A 246 5.48 -10.18 8.45
CA TYR A 246 5.86 -8.88 7.91
C TYR A 246 6.22 -8.90 6.41
N SER A 247 5.56 -9.77 5.64
CA SER A 247 5.66 -9.79 4.18
C SER A 247 4.34 -9.34 3.54
N ASN A 248 4.45 -8.72 2.37
CA ASN A 248 3.33 -8.65 1.45
C ASN A 248 3.38 -9.93 0.62
N PHE A 249 2.27 -10.66 0.49
CA PHE A 249 2.19 -11.69 -0.54
C PHE A 249 1.29 -11.23 -1.66
N ILE A 250 1.85 -11.21 -2.87
CA ILE A 250 1.14 -10.85 -4.09
C ILE A 250 1.37 -11.98 -5.09
N LYS A 251 0.35 -12.80 -5.26
CA LYS A 251 0.35 -13.76 -6.37
C LYS A 251 -0.21 -13.07 -7.62
N TYR A 252 0.57 -13.12 -8.70
CA TYR A 252 0.17 -12.69 -10.04
C TYR A 252 -0.41 -13.84 -10.85
#